data_AF-A0A164LF48-F1
#
_entry.id   AF-A0A164LF48-F1
#
_cell.length_a   1.000
_cell.length_b   1.000
_cell.length_c   1.000
_cell.angle_alpha   90.00
_cell.angle_beta   90.00
_cell.angle_gamma   90.00
#
_symmetry.space_group_name_H-M   'P 1'
#
loop_
_entity.id
_entity.type
_entity.pdbx_description
1 polymer ?
#
loop_
_entity_poly.entity_id
_entity_poly.type
_entity_poly.pdbx_seq_one_letter_code
_entity_poly.pdbx_strand_id
1 'polypeptide(L)'
;MLVIAMVFLRWFCLRAEEDIVAVLVMLSTAPYFLFFCRGFKKVGPFVVMIYRMIMGDLLRFVTIYVVFVMGFSQAYYIVFLTHPPNREHAENPMPSPVDSVMMMFLMSLYNFGGTYEAFARTEHETVAKILFVIYMAIVGILLINMLIAMMGNTYTKIAETRNEWQRQWARIVLVVERGVDPKSRLENQVLYSQPMVDGRRAFMLRQQQSDDDLEEMKELDDIRTTHKRSVARRAAKLAEAQAAAKAGTNGSACPPTLITQNATLPITKTQL
;
A
#
# COMPACT_ATOMS: atom_id res chain seq x y z
N MET A 1 -6.38 -6.79 -24.31
CA MET A 1 -5.56 -5.99 -25.25
C MET A 1 -4.28 -6.69 -25.65
N LEU A 2 -3.46 -7.21 -24.73
CA LEU A 2 -2.22 -7.93 -25.08
C LEU A 2 -2.42 -9.15 -26.01
N VAL A 3 -3.49 -9.93 -25.80
CA VAL A 3 -3.84 -11.06 -26.69
C VAL A 3 -4.17 -10.61 -28.12
N ILE A 4 -4.79 -9.44 -28.28
CA ILE A 4 -5.08 -8.86 -29.60
C ILE A 4 -3.78 -8.38 -30.26
N ALA A 5 -2.86 -7.80 -29.46
CA ALA A 5 -1.54 -7.42 -29.95
C ALA A 5 -0.78 -8.63 -30.52
N MET A 6 -0.87 -9.82 -29.90
CA MET A 6 -0.26 -11.04 -30.45
C MET A 6 -0.77 -11.39 -31.85
N VAL A 7 -2.08 -11.23 -32.10
CA VAL A 7 -2.67 -11.49 -33.43
C VAL A 7 -2.15 -10.49 -34.47
N PHE A 8 -1.96 -9.22 -34.09
CA PHE A 8 -1.33 -8.22 -34.97
C PHE A 8 0.17 -8.47 -35.18
N LEU A 9 0.92 -8.82 -34.14
CA LEU A 9 2.36 -9.17 -34.22
C LEU A 9 2.60 -10.38 -35.13
N ARG A 10 1.69 -11.36 -35.08
CA ARG A 10 1.66 -12.50 -36.00
C ARG A 10 1.43 -12.07 -37.44
N TRP A 11 0.52 -11.12 -37.67
CA TRP A 11 0.26 -10.55 -39.00
C TRP A 11 1.50 -9.85 -39.59
N PHE A 12 2.28 -9.17 -38.75
CA PHE A 12 3.53 -8.51 -39.14
C PHE A 12 4.77 -9.45 -39.15
N CYS A 13 4.58 -10.75 -38.88
CA CYS A 13 5.64 -11.78 -38.91
C CYS A 13 6.82 -11.52 -37.94
N LEU A 14 6.58 -10.84 -36.82
CA LEU A 14 7.58 -10.54 -35.78
C LEU A 14 7.55 -11.61 -34.67
N ARG A 15 8.19 -12.76 -34.92
CA ARG A 15 8.14 -13.93 -34.01
C ARG A 15 8.81 -13.71 -32.65
N ALA A 16 9.95 -12.99 -32.63
CA ALA A 16 10.68 -12.73 -31.37
C ALA A 16 9.87 -11.86 -30.40
N GLU A 17 9.19 -10.84 -30.93
CA GLU A 17 8.33 -9.96 -30.14
C GLU A 17 7.02 -10.66 -29.73
N GLU A 18 6.50 -11.58 -30.56
CA GLU A 18 5.36 -12.43 -30.21
C GLU A 18 5.65 -13.30 -28.99
N ASP A 19 6.83 -13.94 -28.92
CA ASP A 19 7.23 -14.79 -27.80
C ASP A 19 7.36 -13.98 -26.50
N ILE A 20 7.93 -12.77 -26.55
CA ILE A 20 8.04 -11.88 -25.39
C ILE A 20 6.63 -11.50 -24.88
N VAL A 21 5.74 -11.10 -25.79
CA VAL A 21 4.36 -10.76 -25.44
C VAL A 21 3.59 -11.97 -24.91
N ALA A 22 3.86 -13.18 -25.42
CA ALA A 22 3.26 -14.42 -24.95
C ALA A 22 3.59 -14.67 -23.48
N VAL A 23 4.87 -14.57 -23.14
CA VAL A 23 5.36 -14.74 -21.77
C VAL A 23 4.76 -13.69 -20.84
N LEU A 24 4.65 -12.43 -21.28
CA LEU A 24 4.00 -11.37 -20.51
C LEU A 24 2.51 -11.64 -20.28
N VAL A 25 1.78 -12.17 -21.28
CA VAL A 25 0.37 -12.57 -21.13
C VAL A 25 0.26 -13.69 -20.09
N MET A 26 1.11 -14.71 -20.16
CA MET A 26 1.11 -15.81 -19.19
C MET A 26 1.40 -15.29 -17.77
N LEU A 27 2.42 -14.45 -17.59
CA LEU A 27 2.75 -13.81 -16.31
C LEU A 27 1.62 -12.94 -15.78
N SER A 28 0.96 -12.16 -16.64
CA SER A 28 -0.16 -11.27 -16.27
C SER A 28 -1.45 -12.02 -15.92
N THR A 29 -1.55 -13.30 -16.29
CA THR A 29 -2.73 -14.12 -15.99
C THR A 29 -2.82 -14.42 -14.48
N ALA A 30 -1.69 -14.61 -13.80
CA ALA A 30 -1.65 -14.88 -12.35
C ALA A 30 -2.24 -13.73 -11.49
N PRO A 31 -1.83 -12.45 -11.64
CA PRO A 31 -2.43 -11.36 -10.89
C PRO A 31 -3.90 -11.10 -11.31
N TYR A 32 -4.27 -11.37 -12.56
CA TYR A 32 -5.66 -11.30 -13.01
C TYR A 32 -6.54 -12.38 -12.36
N PHE A 33 -5.99 -13.58 -12.15
CA PHE A 33 -6.67 -14.64 -11.42
C PHE A 33 -6.94 -14.27 -9.96
N LEU A 34 -5.97 -13.65 -9.28
CA LEU A 34 -6.14 -13.14 -7.91
C LEU A 34 -7.30 -12.13 -7.83
N PHE A 35 -7.51 -11.30 -8.85
CA PHE A 35 -8.64 -10.38 -8.90
C PHE A 35 -10.00 -11.11 -8.87
N PHE A 36 -10.13 -12.29 -9.49
CA PHE A 36 -11.35 -13.09 -9.39
C PHE A 36 -11.53 -13.75 -8.02
N CYS A 37 -10.42 -14.10 -7.34
CA CYS A 37 -10.47 -14.65 -5.98
C CYS A 37 -11.07 -13.68 -4.96
N ARG A 38 -11.16 -12.38 -5.30
CA ARG A 38 -11.86 -11.33 -4.54
C ARG A 38 -13.32 -11.67 -4.20
N GLY A 39 -13.98 -12.51 -5.00
CA GLY A 39 -15.38 -12.88 -4.81
C GLY A 39 -15.64 -13.92 -3.71
N PHE A 40 -14.62 -14.61 -3.21
CA PHE A 40 -14.79 -15.65 -2.19
C PHE A 40 -14.76 -15.10 -0.77
N LYS A 41 -15.68 -15.56 0.09
CA LYS A 41 -15.80 -15.12 1.50
C LYS A 41 -14.50 -15.30 2.32
N LYS A 42 -13.75 -16.38 2.07
CA LYS A 42 -12.51 -16.72 2.80
C LYS A 42 -11.26 -16.00 2.25
N VAL A 43 -11.17 -15.84 0.92
CA VAL A 43 -9.95 -15.38 0.24
C VAL A 43 -10.03 -13.90 -0.17
N GLY A 44 -11.24 -13.39 -0.41
CA GLY A 44 -11.48 -12.05 -0.91
C GLY A 44 -10.90 -10.92 -0.05
N PRO A 45 -11.16 -10.88 1.28
CA PRO A 45 -10.57 -9.86 2.13
C PRO A 45 -9.03 -9.89 2.08
N PHE A 46 -8.42 -11.08 2.11
CA PHE A 46 -6.97 -11.25 2.05
C PHE A 46 -6.36 -10.69 0.75
N VAL A 47 -6.99 -10.95 -0.41
CA VAL A 47 -6.52 -10.40 -1.69
C VAL A 47 -6.61 -8.87 -1.72
N VAL A 48 -7.70 -8.30 -1.20
CA VAL A 48 -7.87 -6.83 -1.13
C VAL A 48 -6.83 -6.21 -0.21
N MET A 49 -6.49 -6.88 0.89
CA MET A 49 -5.45 -6.45 1.82
C MET A 49 -4.09 -6.41 1.13
N ILE A 50 -3.71 -7.49 0.44
CA ILE A 50 -2.45 -7.56 -0.31
C ILE A 50 -2.40 -6.46 -1.37
N TYR A 51 -3.48 -6.25 -2.13
CA TYR A 51 -3.50 -5.22 -3.17
C TYR A 51 -3.31 -3.82 -2.58
N ARG A 52 -3.92 -3.52 -1.43
CA ARG A 52 -3.75 -2.25 -0.73
C ARG A 52 -2.33 -2.09 -0.16
N MET A 53 -1.75 -3.14 0.42
CA MET A 53 -0.35 -3.12 0.89
C MET A 53 0.62 -2.83 -0.26
N ILE A 54 0.47 -3.54 -1.38
CA ILE A 54 1.35 -3.39 -2.54
C ILE A 54 1.23 -2.00 -3.18
N MET A 55 0.02 -1.53 -3.46
CA MET A 55 -0.17 -0.25 -4.14
C MET A 55 0.09 0.97 -3.26
N GLY A 56 -0.23 0.90 -1.96
CA GLY A 56 -0.17 2.04 -1.06
C GLY A 56 1.18 2.21 -0.35
N ASP A 57 1.69 1.11 0.20
CA ASP A 57 2.81 1.15 1.13
C ASP A 57 4.09 0.68 0.44
N LEU A 58 4.07 -0.48 -0.22
CA LEU A 58 5.25 -1.04 -0.88
C LEU A 58 5.83 -0.11 -1.95
N LEU A 59 5.01 0.52 -2.80
CA LEU A 59 5.52 1.40 -3.87
C LEU A 59 6.28 2.62 -3.33
N ARG A 60 5.79 3.29 -2.27
CA ARG A 60 6.50 4.43 -1.65
C ARG A 60 7.87 4.01 -1.13
N PHE A 61 7.91 2.84 -0.53
CA PHE A 61 9.09 2.27 0.08
C PHE A 61 10.12 1.78 -0.95
N VAL A 62 9.67 1.09 -1.99
CA VAL A 62 10.50 0.70 -3.14
C VAL A 62 11.08 1.94 -3.83
N THR A 63 10.33 3.04 -3.91
CA THR A 63 10.84 4.30 -4.50
C THR A 63 12.05 4.82 -3.74
N ILE A 64 12.00 4.86 -2.40
CA ILE A 64 13.13 5.29 -1.56
C ILE A 64 14.31 4.34 -1.73
N TYR A 65 14.05 3.03 -1.75
CA TYR A 65 15.08 2.01 -1.98
C TYR A 65 15.81 2.20 -3.33
N VAL A 66 15.08 2.42 -4.43
CA VAL A 66 15.67 2.63 -5.76
C VAL A 66 16.56 3.87 -5.78
N VAL A 67 16.19 4.96 -5.08
CA VAL A 67 17.03 6.16 -4.98
C VAL A 67 18.37 5.84 -4.31
N PHE A 68 18.38 5.06 -3.22
CA PHE A 68 19.62 4.64 -2.59
C PHE A 68 20.45 3.71 -3.47
N VAL A 69 19.83 2.71 -4.11
CA VAL A 69 20.52 1.79 -5.03
C VAL A 69 21.19 2.56 -6.17
N MET A 70 20.49 3.51 -6.78
CA MET A 70 21.05 4.33 -7.86
C MET A 70 22.20 5.22 -7.37
N GLY A 71 22.13 5.75 -6.15
CA GLY A 71 23.21 6.55 -5.57
C GLY A 71 24.48 5.73 -5.31
N PHE A 72 24.32 4.56 -4.66
CA PHE A 72 25.44 3.66 -4.37
C PHE A 72 25.98 2.97 -5.64
N SER A 73 25.15 2.69 -6.64
CA SER A 73 25.61 2.08 -7.90
C SER A 73 26.63 2.94 -8.63
N GLN A 74 26.47 4.27 -8.62
CA GLN A 74 27.45 5.17 -9.25
C GLN A 74 28.76 5.20 -8.48
N ALA A 75 28.70 5.19 -7.14
CA ALA A 75 29.90 5.11 -6.31
C ALA A 75 30.67 3.80 -6.57
N TYR A 76 29.96 2.67 -6.68
CA TYR A 76 30.56 1.38 -7.00
C TYR A 76 31.10 1.30 -8.43
N TYR A 77 30.41 1.87 -9.40
CA TYR A 77 30.91 1.97 -10.76
C TYR A 77 32.28 2.65 -10.82
N ILE A 78 32.47 3.75 -10.08
CA ILE A 78 33.75 4.46 -9.99
C ILE A 78 34.84 3.58 -9.33
N VAL A 79 34.49 2.82 -8.30
CA VAL A 79 35.45 1.92 -7.62
C VAL A 79 35.89 0.76 -8.54
N PHE A 80 34.99 0.23 -9.37
CA PHE A 80 35.28 -0.87 -10.29
C PHE A 80 35.94 -0.43 -11.60
N LEU A 81 35.92 0.87 -11.94
CA LEU A 81 36.75 1.44 -13.01
C LEU A 81 38.25 1.26 -12.74
N THR A 82 38.65 1.16 -11.48
CA THR A 82 40.04 0.94 -11.05
C THR A 82 40.43 -0.55 -11.03
N HIS A 83 39.56 -1.45 -11.53
CA HIS A 83 39.87 -2.87 -11.65
C HIS A 83 40.86 -3.10 -12.81
N PRO A 84 42.02 -3.75 -12.57
CA PRO A 84 43.03 -3.94 -13.61
C PRO A 84 42.54 -4.93 -14.68
N PRO A 85 42.54 -4.57 -15.98
CA PRO A 85 42.01 -5.43 -17.04
C PRO A 85 42.84 -6.70 -17.35
N ASN A 86 44.06 -6.80 -16.80
CA ASN A 86 45.08 -7.76 -17.25
C ASN A 86 45.56 -8.75 -16.17
N ARG A 87 44.87 -8.90 -15.03
CA ARG A 87 45.24 -9.90 -14.02
C ARG A 87 44.19 -11.00 -13.95
N GLU A 88 44.60 -12.19 -14.42
CA GLU A 88 43.96 -13.49 -14.17
C GLU A 88 42.47 -13.62 -14.52
N HIS A 89 42.10 -13.68 -15.81
CA HIS A 89 40.79 -14.21 -16.30
C HIS A 89 39.52 -13.75 -15.53
N ALA A 90 39.59 -12.64 -14.81
CA ALA A 90 38.56 -12.17 -13.92
C ALA A 90 37.88 -11.03 -14.63
N GLU A 91 36.74 -11.34 -15.24
CA GLU A 91 35.92 -10.30 -15.85
C GLU A 91 35.48 -9.32 -14.77
N ASN A 92 35.57 -8.02 -15.07
CA ASN A 92 35.08 -6.98 -14.18
C ASN A 92 33.57 -7.23 -13.96
N PRO A 93 33.10 -7.44 -12.71
CA PRO A 93 31.69 -7.70 -12.45
C PRO A 93 30.79 -6.49 -12.72
N MET A 94 31.35 -5.27 -12.84
CA MET A 94 30.60 -4.03 -13.06
C MET A 94 31.25 -3.15 -14.16
N PRO A 95 31.20 -3.56 -15.43
CA PRO A 95 31.84 -2.83 -16.52
C PRO A 95 31.01 -1.62 -16.99
N SER A 96 29.69 -1.63 -16.78
CA SER A 96 28.78 -0.55 -17.18
C SER A 96 27.97 -0.01 -15.99
N PRO A 97 27.44 1.23 -16.08
CA PRO A 97 26.57 1.80 -15.05
C PRO A 97 25.28 0.99 -14.84
N VAL A 98 24.75 0.36 -15.89
CA VAL A 98 23.54 -0.46 -15.80
C VAL A 98 23.82 -1.81 -15.14
N ASP A 99 24.98 -2.41 -15.42
CA ASP A 99 25.42 -3.63 -14.74
C ASP A 99 25.71 -3.36 -13.27
N SER A 100 26.24 -2.18 -12.95
CA SER A 100 26.46 -1.74 -11.57
C SER A 100 25.16 -1.67 -10.77
N VAL A 101 24.08 -1.15 -11.36
CA VAL A 101 22.74 -1.13 -10.72
C VAL A 101 22.23 -2.55 -10.48
N MET A 102 22.34 -3.42 -11.49
CA MET A 102 21.90 -4.82 -11.38
C MET A 102 22.70 -5.56 -10.30
N MET A 103 24.02 -5.38 -10.26
CA MET A 103 24.88 -6.01 -9.27
C MET A 103 24.63 -5.45 -7.86
N MET A 104 24.36 -4.15 -7.71
CA MET A 104 23.93 -3.58 -6.42
C MET A 104 22.62 -4.19 -5.93
N PHE A 105 21.67 -4.41 -6.85
CA PHE A 105 20.42 -5.09 -6.54
C PHE A 105 20.67 -6.55 -6.13
N LEU A 106 21.48 -7.31 -6.85
CA LEU A 106 21.82 -8.69 -6.47
C LEU A 106 22.56 -8.75 -5.12
N MET A 107 23.45 -7.80 -4.87
CA MET A 107 24.16 -7.66 -3.60
C MET A 107 23.20 -7.38 -2.43
N SER A 108 22.13 -6.60 -2.66
CA SER A 108 21.07 -6.36 -1.67
C SER A 108 20.30 -7.63 -1.28
N LEU A 109 20.21 -8.59 -2.21
CA LEU A 109 19.57 -9.89 -2.01
C LEU A 109 20.52 -10.90 -1.33
N TYR A 110 21.59 -10.41 -0.70
CA TYR A 110 22.62 -11.21 -0.06
C TYR A 110 23.45 -12.07 -1.04
N ASN A 111 23.38 -11.79 -2.35
CA ASN A 111 24.20 -12.47 -3.35
C ASN A 111 25.49 -11.68 -3.63
N PHE A 112 26.39 -11.66 -2.65
CA PHE A 112 27.63 -10.86 -2.71
C PHE A 112 28.91 -11.69 -2.77
N GLY A 113 28.83 -13.03 -2.78
CA GLY A 113 30.00 -13.91 -2.69
C GLY A 113 31.08 -13.59 -3.74
N GLY A 114 30.70 -13.56 -5.03
CA GLY A 114 31.65 -13.23 -6.10
C GLY A 114 32.06 -11.75 -6.15
N THR A 115 31.17 -10.84 -5.74
CA THR A 115 31.45 -9.40 -5.75
C THR A 115 32.40 -8.99 -4.61
N TYR A 116 32.31 -9.66 -3.46
CA TYR A 116 33.18 -9.39 -2.31
C TYR A 116 34.62 -9.80 -2.57
N GLU A 117 34.85 -10.92 -3.26
CA GLU A 117 36.18 -11.32 -3.72
C GLU A 117 36.76 -10.33 -4.74
N ALA A 118 35.90 -9.77 -5.60
CA ALA A 118 36.32 -8.76 -6.56
C ALA A 118 36.77 -7.43 -5.91
N PHE A 119 36.30 -7.11 -4.69
CA PHE A 119 36.77 -5.93 -3.94
C PHE A 119 38.25 -6.04 -3.53
N ALA A 120 38.76 -7.24 -3.31
CA ALA A 120 40.19 -7.44 -2.98
C ALA A 120 41.11 -7.20 -4.19
N ARG A 121 40.52 -7.10 -5.40
CA ARG A 121 41.26 -6.94 -6.65
C ARG A 121 41.25 -5.49 -7.17
N THR A 122 40.56 -4.57 -6.49
CA THR A 122 40.56 -3.14 -6.85
C THR A 122 41.63 -2.38 -6.06
N GLU A 123 42.15 -1.28 -6.62
CA GLU A 123 43.17 -0.46 -5.91
C GLU A 123 42.63 0.18 -4.61
N HIS A 124 41.31 0.33 -4.49
CA HIS A 124 40.64 0.94 -3.34
C HIS A 124 39.83 -0.06 -2.52
N GLU A 125 40.45 -1.19 -2.16
CA GLU A 125 39.82 -2.27 -1.38
C GLU A 125 39.18 -1.77 -0.07
N THR A 126 39.87 -0.94 0.71
CA THR A 126 39.37 -0.45 2.00
C THR A 126 38.12 0.40 1.84
N VAL A 127 38.08 1.26 0.83
CA VAL A 127 36.92 2.12 0.54
C VAL A 127 35.73 1.28 0.08
N ALA A 128 35.97 0.30 -0.79
CA ALA A 128 34.94 -0.63 -1.26
C ALA A 128 34.28 -1.42 -0.11
N LYS A 129 35.10 -1.91 0.83
CA LYS A 129 34.63 -2.66 2.02
C LYS A 129 33.86 -1.78 3.00
N ILE A 130 34.29 -0.53 3.22
CA ILE A 130 33.56 0.42 4.09
C ILE A 130 32.21 0.77 3.46
N LEU A 131 32.18 1.10 2.17
CA LEU A 131 30.94 1.36 1.43
C LEU A 131 29.99 0.16 1.48
N PHE A 132 30.52 -1.07 1.43
CA PHE A 132 29.73 -2.29 1.51
C PHE A 132 29.00 -2.41 2.84
N VAL A 133 29.71 -2.22 3.95
CA VAL A 133 29.11 -2.30 5.30
C VAL A 133 28.04 -1.22 5.48
N ILE A 134 28.30 0.01 5.04
CA ILE A 134 27.33 1.11 5.12
C ILE A 134 26.09 0.81 4.28
N TYR A 135 26.27 0.33 3.04
CA TYR A 135 25.18 -0.04 2.15
C TYR A 135 24.33 -1.16 2.75
N MET A 136 24.95 -2.23 3.26
CA MET A 136 24.25 -3.35 3.88
C MET A 136 23.47 -2.92 5.12
N ALA A 137 24.00 -2.01 5.93
CA ALA A 137 23.29 -1.45 7.08
C ALA A 137 22.06 -0.62 6.65
N ILE A 138 22.22 0.27 5.66
CA ILE A 138 21.13 1.11 5.14
C ILE A 138 20.03 0.23 4.53
N VAL A 139 20.39 -0.70 3.65
CA VAL A 139 19.43 -1.64 3.03
C VAL A 139 18.75 -2.49 4.08
N GLY A 140 19.49 -2.99 5.08
CA GLY A 140 18.91 -3.75 6.20
C GLY A 140 17.85 -2.95 6.96
N ILE A 141 18.15 -1.69 7.32
CA ILE A 141 17.20 -0.80 8.00
C ILE A 141 15.99 -0.53 7.10
N LEU A 142 16.20 -0.25 5.80
CA LEU A 142 15.12 -0.01 4.85
C LEU A 142 14.20 -1.23 4.71
N LEU A 143 14.76 -2.44 4.52
CA LEU A 143 13.98 -3.68 4.38
C LEU A 143 13.19 -4.00 5.66
N ILE A 144 13.80 -3.82 6.84
CA ILE A 144 13.11 -4.00 8.12
C ILE A 144 11.98 -2.96 8.27
N ASN A 145 12.23 -1.70 7.92
CA ASN A 145 11.22 -0.65 7.93
C ASN A 145 10.06 -0.96 6.97
N MET A 146 10.34 -1.61 5.83
CA MET A 146 9.30 -2.05 4.90
C MET A 146 8.45 -3.16 5.50
N LEU A 147 9.09 -4.15 6.13
CA LEU A 147 8.40 -5.30 6.73
C LEU A 147 7.49 -4.88 7.90
N ILE A 148 7.97 -3.97 8.76
CA ILE A 148 7.26 -3.54 9.97
C ILE A 148 6.15 -2.54 9.64
N ALA A 149 6.43 -1.52 8.80
CA ALA A 149 5.45 -0.48 8.48
C ALA A 149 4.22 -1.03 7.73
N MET A 150 4.42 -2.02 6.85
CA MET A 150 3.31 -2.71 6.17
C MET A 150 2.46 -3.54 7.14
N MET A 151 3.07 -4.28 8.06
CA MET A 151 2.28 -5.07 9.01
C MET A 151 1.51 -4.17 10.01
N GLY A 152 2.10 -3.06 10.47
CA GLY A 152 1.49 -2.16 11.46
C GLY A 152 0.27 -1.37 10.98
N ASN A 153 0.35 -0.74 9.79
CA ASN A 153 -0.75 0.08 9.26
C ASN A 153 -1.89 -0.74 8.67
N THR A 154 -1.58 -1.90 8.10
CA THR A 154 -2.62 -2.72 7.47
C THR A 154 -3.39 -3.49 8.55
N TYR A 155 -2.72 -4.10 9.54
CA TYR A 155 -3.41 -4.85 10.60
C TYR A 155 -4.45 -4.02 11.38
N THR A 156 -4.12 -2.76 11.69
CA THR A 156 -5.02 -1.81 12.38
C THR A 156 -6.20 -1.39 11.51
N LYS A 157 -5.99 -1.16 10.20
CA LYS A 157 -7.05 -0.81 9.24
C LYS A 157 -7.93 -2.01 8.84
N ILE A 158 -7.42 -3.24 9.04
CA ILE A 158 -8.11 -4.51 8.77
C ILE A 158 -9.06 -4.91 9.89
N ALA A 159 -8.72 -4.62 11.14
CA ALA A 159 -9.65 -4.77 12.26
C ALA A 159 -10.95 -3.97 12.02
N GLU A 160 -10.88 -2.81 11.36
CA GLU A 160 -12.07 -2.01 10.97
C GLU A 160 -12.78 -2.51 9.69
N THR A 161 -12.18 -3.40 8.88
CA THR A 161 -12.71 -3.83 7.57
C THR A 161 -13.26 -5.26 7.51
N ARG A 162 -13.63 -5.86 8.65
CA ARG A 162 -14.39 -7.14 8.71
C ARG A 162 -15.65 -7.14 7.81
N ASN A 163 -16.20 -5.96 7.48
CA ASN A 163 -17.36 -5.79 6.59
C ASN A 163 -17.02 -5.37 5.13
N GLU A 164 -15.76 -5.07 4.81
CA GLU A 164 -15.38 -4.64 3.45
C GLU A 164 -15.54 -5.78 2.44
N TRP A 165 -15.28 -7.03 2.85
CA TRP A 165 -15.50 -8.19 1.98
C TRP A 165 -16.98 -8.35 1.61
N GLN A 166 -17.91 -8.08 2.54
CA GLN A 166 -19.36 -8.12 2.26
C GLN A 166 -19.72 -7.05 1.23
N ARG A 167 -19.19 -5.84 1.37
CA ARG A 167 -19.36 -4.76 0.38
C ARG A 167 -18.83 -5.17 -0.99
N GLN A 168 -17.68 -5.83 -1.06
CA GLN A 168 -17.10 -6.28 -2.32
C GLN A 168 -17.87 -7.43 -2.97
N TRP A 169 -18.37 -8.36 -2.17
CA TRP A 169 -19.26 -9.43 -2.59
C TRP A 169 -20.57 -8.87 -3.15
N ALA A 170 -21.24 -7.96 -2.43
CA ALA A 170 -22.47 -7.31 -2.89
C ALA A 170 -22.26 -6.56 -4.22
N ARG A 171 -21.11 -5.90 -4.40
CA ARG A 171 -20.78 -5.24 -5.67
C ARG A 171 -20.64 -6.25 -6.82
N ILE A 172 -19.99 -7.39 -6.59
CA ILE A 172 -19.83 -8.43 -7.62
C ILE A 172 -21.21 -9.00 -7.99
N VAL A 173 -22.04 -9.32 -6.99
CA VAL A 173 -23.42 -9.81 -7.21
C VAL A 173 -24.21 -8.82 -8.06
N LEU A 174 -24.18 -7.51 -7.75
CA LEU A 174 -24.89 -6.49 -8.55
C LEU A 174 -24.37 -6.31 -9.98
N VAL A 175 -23.09 -6.62 -10.24
CA VAL A 175 -22.52 -6.60 -11.59
C VAL A 175 -22.97 -7.84 -12.37
N VAL A 176 -22.92 -9.02 -11.73
CA VAL A 176 -23.40 -10.28 -12.32
C VAL A 176 -24.90 -10.18 -12.61
N GLU A 177 -25.69 -9.66 -11.68
CA GLU A 177 -27.13 -9.48 -11.86
C GLU A 177 -27.43 -8.52 -13.03
N ARG A 178 -26.60 -7.48 -13.24
CA ARG A 178 -26.73 -6.57 -14.40
C ARG A 178 -26.38 -7.23 -15.74
N GLY A 179 -25.67 -8.35 -15.73
CA GLY A 179 -25.43 -9.16 -16.93
C GLY A 179 -26.58 -10.10 -17.31
N VAL A 180 -27.58 -10.27 -16.44
CA VAL A 180 -28.76 -11.12 -16.69
C VAL A 180 -29.85 -10.32 -17.42
N ASP A 181 -30.53 -10.96 -18.37
CA ASP A 181 -31.63 -10.34 -19.13
C ASP A 181 -32.74 -9.78 -18.20
N PRO A 182 -33.31 -8.60 -18.50
CA PRO A 182 -34.33 -7.97 -17.66
C PRO A 182 -35.54 -8.86 -17.35
N LYS A 183 -35.94 -9.75 -18.26
CA LYS A 183 -37.09 -10.64 -18.04
C LYS A 183 -36.78 -11.68 -16.97
N SER A 184 -35.66 -12.37 -17.10
CA SER A 184 -35.22 -13.37 -16.11
C SER A 184 -34.90 -12.74 -14.75
N ARG A 185 -34.44 -11.48 -14.72
CA ARG A 185 -34.29 -10.73 -13.46
C ARG A 185 -35.62 -10.49 -12.75
N LEU A 186 -36.66 -10.09 -13.49
CA LEU A 186 -37.98 -9.84 -12.93
C LEU A 186 -38.60 -11.13 -12.39
N GLU A 187 -38.47 -12.25 -13.12
CA GLU A 187 -38.93 -13.57 -12.66
C GLU A 187 -38.24 -13.98 -11.35
N ASN A 188 -36.91 -13.83 -11.27
CA ASN A 188 -36.17 -14.08 -10.04
C ASN A 188 -36.59 -13.13 -8.91
N GLN A 189 -36.84 -11.85 -9.19
CA GLN A 189 -37.35 -10.89 -8.20
C GLN A 189 -38.72 -11.26 -7.65
N VAL A 190 -39.60 -11.75 -8.52
CA VAL A 190 -40.94 -12.24 -8.15
C VAL A 190 -40.85 -13.50 -7.28
N LEU A 191 -39.84 -14.35 -7.50
CA LEU A 191 -39.64 -15.59 -6.75
C LEU A 191 -39.30 -15.36 -5.28
N TYR A 192 -38.44 -14.39 -4.96
CA TYR A 192 -38.06 -14.11 -3.56
C TYR A 192 -38.92 -13.01 -2.89
N SER A 193 -39.71 -12.23 -3.62
CA SER A 193 -40.55 -11.17 -3.05
C SER A 193 -41.97 -11.65 -2.69
N GLN A 194 -42.47 -11.24 -1.52
CA GLN A 194 -43.84 -11.55 -1.07
C GLN A 194 -44.77 -10.35 -1.30
N PRO A 195 -46.03 -10.58 -1.69
CA PRO A 195 -47.02 -9.51 -1.81
C PRO A 195 -47.43 -8.99 -0.42
N MET A 196 -47.38 -7.67 -0.24
CA MET A 196 -47.90 -6.96 0.92
C MET A 196 -49.40 -6.70 0.74
N VAL A 197 -50.09 -6.39 1.85
CA VAL A 197 -51.52 -6.03 1.84
C VAL A 197 -51.82 -4.82 0.95
N ASP A 198 -50.83 -3.93 0.80
CA ASP A 198 -50.89 -2.71 -0.01
C ASP A 198 -50.64 -2.95 -1.51
N GLY A 199 -50.62 -4.22 -1.95
CA GLY A 199 -50.36 -4.64 -3.34
C GLY A 199 -48.90 -4.54 -3.80
N ARG A 200 -48.05 -3.82 -3.07
CA ARG A 200 -46.60 -3.77 -3.30
C ARG A 200 -45.94 -5.08 -2.89
N ARG A 201 -44.91 -5.51 -3.61
CA ARG A 201 -44.09 -6.67 -3.23
C ARG A 201 -42.89 -6.22 -2.41
N ALA A 202 -42.57 -6.96 -1.34
CA ALA A 202 -41.43 -6.69 -0.48
C ALA A 202 -40.63 -7.97 -0.23
N PHE A 203 -39.31 -7.83 -0.08
CA PHE A 203 -38.44 -8.92 0.34
C PHE A 203 -38.36 -8.91 1.88
N MET A 204 -38.87 -9.96 2.53
CA MET A 204 -38.81 -10.07 3.99
C MET A 204 -37.55 -10.85 4.38
N LEU A 205 -36.62 -10.17 5.04
CA LEU A 205 -35.46 -10.79 5.67
C LEU A 205 -35.72 -10.98 7.15
N ARG A 206 -35.70 -12.23 7.62
CA ARG A 206 -35.53 -12.52 9.05
C ARG A 206 -34.04 -12.48 9.35
N GLN A 207 -33.57 -11.41 9.97
CA GLN A 207 -32.15 -11.24 10.24
C GLN A 207 -31.75 -12.20 11.37
N GLN A 208 -31.13 -13.32 11.00
CA GLN A 208 -30.55 -14.27 11.95
C GLN A 208 -29.09 -13.88 12.14
N GLN A 209 -28.82 -12.98 13.09
CA GLN A 209 -27.45 -12.70 13.53
C GLN A 209 -27.01 -13.83 14.46
N SER A 210 -25.79 -14.33 14.30
CA SER A 210 -25.18 -15.18 15.32
C SER A 210 -25.00 -14.37 16.61
N ASP A 211 -25.05 -15.03 17.77
CA ASP A 211 -24.89 -14.36 19.06
C ASP A 211 -23.57 -13.57 19.11
N ASP A 212 -22.49 -14.11 18.53
CA ASP A 212 -21.20 -13.43 18.36
C ASP A 212 -21.31 -12.09 17.60
N ASP A 213 -22.10 -12.04 16.52
CA ASP A 213 -22.23 -10.82 15.71
C ASP A 213 -23.13 -9.78 16.43
N LEU A 214 -24.07 -10.23 17.26
CA LEU A 214 -24.90 -9.35 18.09
C LEU A 214 -24.09 -8.73 19.23
N GLU A 215 -23.20 -9.52 19.84
CA GLU A 215 -22.33 -9.08 20.93
C GLU A 215 -21.30 -8.06 20.43
N GLU A 216 -20.64 -8.32 19.29
CA GLU A 216 -19.77 -7.35 18.62
C GLU A 216 -20.50 -6.03 18.29
N MET A 217 -21.77 -6.10 17.84
CA MET A 217 -22.55 -4.91 17.49
C MET A 217 -22.86 -4.05 18.72
N LYS A 218 -23.08 -4.67 19.88
CA LYS A 218 -23.28 -3.97 21.16
C LYS A 218 -21.99 -3.30 21.63
N GLU A 219 -20.86 -4.00 21.55
CA GLU A 219 -19.55 -3.43 21.92
C GLU A 219 -19.21 -2.19 21.07
N LEU A 220 -19.45 -2.26 19.76
CA LEU A 220 -19.26 -1.12 18.86
C LEU A 220 -20.13 0.09 19.22
N ASP A 221 -21.39 -0.14 19.58
CA ASP A 221 -22.29 0.94 20.01
C ASP A 221 -21.84 1.54 21.36
N ASP A 222 -21.33 0.73 22.29
CA ASP A 222 -20.78 1.19 23.57
C ASP A 222 -19.51 2.04 23.38
N ILE A 223 -18.60 1.61 22.50
CA ILE A 223 -17.41 2.38 22.10
C ILE A 223 -17.83 3.71 21.46
N ARG A 224 -18.84 3.69 20.57
CA ARG A 224 -19.33 4.91 19.92
C ARG A 224 -19.96 5.88 20.92
N THR A 225 -20.67 5.36 21.89
CA THR A 225 -21.35 6.14 22.92
C THR A 225 -20.34 6.78 23.87
N THR A 226 -19.32 6.03 24.29
CA THR A 226 -18.20 6.54 25.09
C THR A 226 -17.38 7.58 24.34
N HIS A 227 -17.10 7.37 23.04
CA HIS A 227 -16.43 8.36 22.20
C HIS A 227 -17.24 9.66 22.06
N LYS A 228 -18.56 9.57 21.81
CA LYS A 228 -19.43 10.77 21.76
C LYS A 228 -19.41 11.53 23.09
N ARG A 229 -19.45 10.81 24.23
CA ARG A 229 -19.34 11.43 25.57
C ARG A 229 -17.98 12.10 25.78
N SER A 230 -16.88 11.49 25.34
CA SER A 230 -15.54 12.08 25.49
C SER A 230 -15.37 13.33 24.62
N VAL A 231 -15.89 13.33 23.39
CA VAL A 231 -15.91 14.50 22.50
C VAL A 231 -16.76 15.62 23.09
N ALA A 232 -17.97 15.32 23.58
CA ALA A 232 -18.83 16.32 24.21
C ALA A 232 -18.17 16.96 25.44
N ARG A 233 -17.50 16.16 26.28
CA ARG A 233 -16.73 16.68 27.43
C ARG A 233 -15.57 17.58 26.98
N ARG A 234 -14.86 17.23 25.92
CA ARG A 234 -13.77 18.07 25.36
C ARG A 234 -14.31 19.38 24.80
N ALA A 235 -15.44 19.35 24.09
CA ALA A 235 -16.09 20.53 23.55
C ALA A 235 -16.59 21.47 24.66
N ALA A 236 -17.20 20.92 25.73
CA ALA A 236 -17.63 21.70 26.89
C ALA A 236 -16.45 22.39 27.58
N LYS A 237 -15.35 21.67 27.83
CA LYS A 237 -14.12 22.27 28.41
C LYS A 237 -13.53 23.38 27.54
N LEU A 238 -13.57 23.23 26.21
CA LEU A 238 -13.13 24.25 25.26
C LEU A 238 -14.05 25.48 25.29
N ALA A 239 -15.36 25.28 25.38
CA ALA A 239 -16.33 26.37 25.51
C ALA A 239 -16.18 27.12 26.83
N GLU A 240 -15.95 26.40 27.94
CA GLU A 240 -15.65 27.00 29.25
C GLU A 240 -14.34 27.80 29.22
N ALA A 241 -13.27 27.27 28.61
CA ALA A 241 -12.01 27.99 28.44
C ALA A 241 -12.15 29.25 27.57
N GLN A 242 -12.95 29.19 26.50
CA GLN A 242 -13.26 30.36 25.65
C GLN A 242 -14.13 31.40 26.38
N ALA A 243 -15.08 30.96 27.20
CA ALA A 243 -15.89 31.85 28.02
C ALA A 243 -15.04 32.54 29.11
N ALA A 244 -14.13 31.81 29.76
CA ALA A 244 -13.19 32.37 30.72
C ALA A 244 -12.21 33.37 30.08
N ALA A 245 -11.72 33.10 28.87
CA ALA A 245 -10.89 34.03 28.11
C ALA A 245 -11.64 35.33 27.75
N LYS A 246 -12.93 35.25 27.37
CA LYS A 246 -13.78 36.42 27.10
C LYS A 246 -14.15 37.20 28.36
N ALA A 247 -14.32 36.53 29.50
CA ALA A 247 -14.56 37.17 30.78
C ALA A 247 -13.31 37.92 31.28
N GLY A 248 -12.11 37.37 31.05
CA GLY A 248 -10.83 38.04 31.35
C GLY A 248 -10.59 39.33 30.58
N THR A 249 -11.17 39.49 29.38
CA THR A 249 -11.07 40.73 28.58
C THR A 249 -12.03 41.85 29.00
N ASN A 250 -13.03 41.58 29.83
CA ASN A 250 -13.98 42.60 30.30
C ASN A 250 -13.61 43.20 31.68
N GLY A 251 -12.46 42.81 32.25
CA GLY A 251 -12.08 43.14 33.63
C GLY A 251 -10.73 43.86 33.80
N SER A 252 -10.13 44.42 32.75
CA SER A 252 -8.98 45.32 32.94
C SER A 252 -8.92 46.42 31.88
N ALA A 253 -9.35 47.61 32.29
CA ALA A 253 -8.86 48.84 31.68
C ALA A 253 -7.44 49.08 32.23
N CYS A 254 -6.43 48.92 31.37
CA CYS A 254 -5.17 49.67 31.48
C CYS A 254 -4.56 49.88 30.08
N PRO A 255 -3.84 51.00 29.89
CA PRO A 255 -3.69 51.69 28.60
C PRO A 255 -2.63 51.02 27.68
N PRO A 256 -2.53 51.43 26.40
CA PRO A 256 -1.79 50.66 25.41
C PRO A 256 -0.29 50.82 25.64
N THR A 257 0.42 49.71 25.75
CA THR A 257 1.87 49.69 25.52
C THR A 257 2.19 48.66 24.46
N LEU A 258 2.54 49.19 23.29
CA LEU A 258 3.20 48.49 22.19
C LEU A 258 4.37 47.67 22.72
N ILE A 259 4.27 46.34 22.70
CA ILE A 259 5.38 45.48 22.31
C ILE A 259 4.82 44.39 21.39
N THR A 260 4.89 44.68 20.10
CA THR A 260 5.06 43.68 19.05
C THR A 260 6.22 42.75 19.41
N GLN A 261 5.99 41.43 19.45
CA GLN A 261 6.86 40.44 18.82
C GLN A 261 6.26 39.03 18.92
N ASN A 262 5.80 38.55 17.76
CA ASN A 262 5.97 37.20 17.22
C ASN A 262 6.09 36.04 18.23
N ALA A 263 4.99 35.29 18.38
CA ALA A 263 5.06 33.85 18.59
C ALA A 263 4.05 33.19 17.64
N THR A 264 4.60 32.79 16.50
CA THR A 264 4.02 31.93 15.47
C THR A 264 3.31 30.72 16.06
N LEU A 265 2.07 30.50 15.61
CA LEU A 265 1.38 29.22 15.69
C LEU A 265 2.27 28.07 15.20
N PRO A 266 2.23 26.90 15.84
CA PRO A 266 2.24 25.65 15.12
C PRO A 266 0.79 25.21 14.95
N ILE A 267 0.27 25.43 13.75
CA ILE A 267 -0.87 24.69 13.23
C ILE A 267 -0.37 23.24 13.06
N THR A 268 -0.53 22.40 14.07
CA THR A 268 -0.49 20.95 13.87
C THR A 268 -1.84 20.57 13.27
N LYS A 269 -1.90 20.66 11.93
CA LYS A 269 -2.80 19.87 11.11
C LYS A 269 -2.56 18.40 11.46
N THR A 270 -3.37 17.83 12.34
CA THR A 270 -3.55 16.39 12.39
C THR A 270 -4.45 16.02 11.21
N GLN A 271 -3.82 15.94 10.04
CA GLN A 271 -4.38 15.33 8.85
C GLN A 271 -3.81 13.91 8.77
N LEU A 272 -4.75 12.96 8.66
CA LEU A 272 -4.60 11.55 8.26
C LEU A 272 -3.94 10.58 9.24
#